data_AF-A0A653G405-F1
#
_entry.id   AF-A0A653G405-F1
#
_cell.length_a   1.000
_cell.length_b   1.000
_cell.length_c   1.000
_cell.angle_alpha   90.00
_cell.angle_beta   90.00
_cell.angle_gamma   90.00
#
_symmetry.space_group_name_H-M   'P 1'
#
loop_
_entity.id
_entity.type
_entity.pdbx_description
1 polymer ?
#
loop_
_entity_poly.entity_id
_entity_poly.type
_entity_poly.pdbx_seq_one_letter_code
_entity_poly.pdbx_strand_id
1 'polypeptide(L)'
;MGTASYGSMWETNMKNFKIVVLIFFVLFLEFFLVKNTLADSVIDNGLNFLRSKQDSTGRINTGFSAPSQWSAVAFSANEINISTVKNPSISLQDFLVGNTPNEPSAATDWETRILAIVATGGDPTNYGGINYVTHLESFYNNNQLGDECSLNDDIFGLLAEISTGTTSSDEIKQNVLNFIISKQDPNDGGFGFSAPGCDWYSTSSDMTAAAIQALVGAKQNGLTNPDLDSSIDRAKDYILLNQNPDGGYGYYGSSDTDTTGWVLMAFNVLDMKESTPSAKTKDWLLTQQSTDDGGFLAYNYGSSSFVSNSTTTAQAIIGLSGRNWILKIFEPSTFTPTPILSVTPTVTPTNSPSPTAIPTPTPTAIPTPTPTATPQPTSTPVSTSTPTPTSIPTLGSKDTILTDSADLTDSTDLTEDGQVLGIKTAETKRSDQQTNKKIPTLAVVFFGLGVLSLIIYKVII
;
A
#
# COMPACT_ATOMS: atom_id res chain seq x y z
N MET A 1 -50.99 54.57 -26.87
CA MET A 1 -49.86 54.71 -25.92
C MET A 1 -49.80 53.43 -25.10
N GLY A 2 -48.83 52.53 -25.32
CA GLY A 2 -48.85 51.22 -24.64
C GLY A 2 -47.67 50.29 -24.92
N THR A 3 -46.46 50.81 -25.16
CA THR A 3 -45.27 49.97 -25.45
C THR A 3 -44.12 50.14 -24.46
N ALA A 4 -44.25 50.96 -23.41
CA ALA A 4 -43.15 51.25 -22.49
C ALA A 4 -42.98 50.27 -21.31
N SER A 5 -43.94 49.35 -21.06
CA SER A 5 -43.91 48.51 -19.84
C SER A 5 -43.16 47.18 -19.98
N TYR A 6 -42.96 46.66 -21.19
CA TYR A 6 -42.36 45.34 -21.38
C TYR A 6 -40.82 45.36 -21.31
N GLY A 7 -40.19 46.47 -21.72
CA GLY A 7 -38.73 46.61 -21.69
C GLY A 7 -38.15 46.63 -20.27
N SER A 8 -38.75 47.37 -19.34
CA SER A 8 -38.21 47.49 -17.97
C SER A 8 -38.40 46.21 -17.14
N MET A 9 -39.49 45.47 -17.34
CA MET A 9 -39.68 44.15 -16.74
C MET A 9 -38.66 43.15 -17.26
N TRP A 10 -38.39 43.14 -18.58
CA TRP A 10 -37.41 42.25 -19.17
C TRP A 10 -35.98 42.54 -18.69
N GLU A 11 -35.59 43.81 -18.60
CA GLU A 11 -34.28 44.20 -18.05
C GLU A 11 -34.13 43.84 -16.56
N THR A 12 -35.19 44.02 -15.76
CA THR A 12 -35.19 43.66 -14.35
C THR A 12 -35.07 42.15 -14.16
N ASN A 13 -35.81 41.37 -14.96
CA ASN A 13 -35.74 39.91 -14.94
C ASN A 13 -34.37 39.39 -15.39
N MET A 14 -33.76 40.00 -16.42
CA MET A 14 -32.41 39.66 -16.88
C MET A 14 -31.34 40.02 -15.84
N LYS A 15 -31.49 41.13 -15.11
CA LYS A 15 -30.60 41.50 -14.01
C LYS A 15 -30.71 40.53 -12.84
N ASN A 16 -31.93 40.14 -12.47
CA ASN A 16 -32.16 39.14 -11.43
C ASN A 16 -31.62 37.76 -11.82
N PHE A 17 -31.79 37.34 -13.09
CA PHE A 17 -31.23 36.10 -13.61
C PHE A 17 -29.69 36.09 -13.54
N LYS A 18 -29.03 37.18 -13.96
CA LYS A 18 -27.56 37.31 -13.83
C LYS A 18 -27.08 37.26 -12.38
N ILE A 19 -27.81 37.86 -11.44
CA ILE A 19 -27.48 37.81 -10.02
C ILE A 19 -27.62 36.38 -9.49
N VAL A 20 -28.69 35.66 -9.85
CA VAL A 20 -28.88 34.26 -9.45
C VAL A 20 -27.76 33.38 -10.00
N VAL A 21 -27.41 33.50 -11.28
CA VAL A 21 -26.28 32.76 -11.87
C VAL A 21 -24.96 33.08 -11.18
N LEU A 22 -24.71 34.35 -10.85
CA LEU A 22 -23.51 34.77 -10.13
C LEU A 22 -23.47 34.18 -8.71
N ILE A 23 -24.59 34.16 -7.99
CA ILE A 23 -24.69 33.55 -6.64
C ILE A 23 -24.43 32.04 -6.74
N PHE A 24 -25.06 31.35 -7.70
CA PHE A 24 -24.78 29.93 -7.93
C PHE A 24 -23.31 29.68 -8.26
N PHE A 25 -22.70 30.51 -9.10
CA PHE A 25 -21.29 30.41 -9.44
C PHE A 25 -20.38 30.65 -8.22
N VAL A 26 -20.67 31.65 -7.40
CA VAL A 26 -19.89 31.94 -6.17
C VAL A 26 -20.05 30.80 -5.16
N LEU A 27 -21.26 30.30 -4.91
CA LEU A 27 -21.49 29.17 -4.01
C LEU A 27 -20.83 27.88 -4.52
N PHE A 28 -20.89 27.65 -5.83
CA PHE A 28 -20.18 26.53 -6.47
C PHE A 28 -18.66 26.66 -6.33
N LEU A 29 -18.12 27.86 -6.55
CA LEU A 29 -16.69 28.15 -6.41
C LEU A 29 -16.22 28.01 -4.96
N GLU A 30 -16.98 28.53 -3.99
CA GLU A 30 -16.69 28.38 -2.56
C GLU A 30 -16.73 26.90 -2.15
N PHE A 31 -17.74 26.15 -2.58
CA PHE A 31 -17.82 24.71 -2.33
C PHE A 31 -16.61 23.95 -2.92
N PHE A 32 -16.23 24.28 -4.16
CA PHE A 32 -15.08 23.69 -4.84
C PHE A 32 -13.75 24.02 -4.13
N LEU A 33 -13.54 25.27 -3.73
CA LEU A 33 -12.35 25.70 -3.00
C LEU A 33 -12.27 25.01 -1.63
N VAL A 34 -13.37 24.95 -0.87
CA VAL A 34 -13.40 24.28 0.43
C VAL A 34 -13.08 22.78 0.29
N LYS A 35 -13.69 22.08 -0.68
CA LYS A 35 -13.39 20.65 -0.92
C LYS A 35 -11.91 20.41 -1.24
N ASN A 36 -11.28 21.26 -2.05
CA ASN A 36 -9.85 21.12 -2.36
C ASN A 36 -8.96 21.40 -1.14
N THR A 37 -9.24 22.44 -0.35
CA THR A 37 -8.48 22.72 0.88
C THR A 37 -8.59 21.61 1.94
N LEU A 38 -9.71 20.90 1.97
CA LEU A 38 -9.89 19.75 2.87
C LEU A 38 -9.03 18.55 2.45
N ALA A 39 -8.98 18.23 1.15
CA ALA A 39 -8.15 17.13 0.65
C ALA A 39 -6.65 17.39 0.90
N ASP A 40 -6.20 18.62 0.68
CA ASP A 40 -4.80 19.01 0.95
C ASP A 40 -4.47 18.87 2.44
N SER A 41 -5.37 19.30 3.33
CA SER A 41 -5.18 19.14 4.78
C SER A 41 -5.15 17.68 5.23
N VAL A 42 -5.93 16.80 4.60
CA VAL A 42 -5.95 15.36 4.89
C VAL A 42 -4.64 14.70 4.46
N ILE A 43 -4.13 15.04 3.28
CA ILE A 43 -2.84 14.56 2.80
C ILE A 43 -1.72 15.01 3.77
N ASP A 44 -1.69 16.29 4.15
CA ASP A 44 -0.68 16.81 5.07
C ASP A 44 -0.73 16.12 6.44
N ASN A 45 -1.93 15.88 6.98
CA ASN A 45 -2.10 15.14 8.23
C ASN A 45 -1.55 13.71 8.14
N GLY A 46 -1.83 13.01 7.03
CA GLY A 46 -1.32 11.67 6.79
C GLY A 46 0.21 11.64 6.64
N LEU A 47 0.79 12.59 5.91
CA LEU A 47 2.24 12.72 5.77
C LEU A 47 2.91 13.03 7.12
N ASN A 48 2.28 13.85 7.97
CA ASN A 48 2.74 14.13 9.32
C ASN A 48 2.66 12.89 10.22
N PHE A 49 1.59 12.09 10.09
CA PHE A 49 1.50 10.79 10.73
C PHE A 49 2.68 9.90 10.34
N LEU A 50 2.99 9.75 9.04
CA LEU A 50 4.12 8.95 8.58
C LEU A 50 5.47 9.43 9.16
N ARG A 51 5.69 10.75 9.22
CA ARG A 51 6.87 11.33 9.89
C ARG A 51 6.93 10.96 11.36
N SER A 52 5.79 10.96 12.05
CA SER A 52 5.71 10.61 13.48
C SER A 52 6.08 9.15 13.77
N LYS A 53 5.98 8.27 12.76
CA LYS A 53 6.33 6.83 12.88
C LYS A 53 7.78 6.54 12.49
N GLN A 54 8.55 7.55 12.09
CA GLN A 54 9.97 7.39 11.80
C GLN A 54 10.77 7.24 13.10
N ASP A 55 11.54 6.16 13.23
CA ASP A 55 12.47 5.95 14.34
C ASP A 55 13.88 6.52 14.07
N SER A 56 14.79 6.35 15.03
CA SER A 56 16.16 6.86 14.96
C SER A 56 17.03 6.24 13.86
N THR A 57 16.61 5.12 13.27
CA THR A 57 17.29 4.44 12.16
C THR A 57 16.83 4.96 10.79
N GLY A 58 15.90 5.92 10.76
CA GLY A 58 15.28 6.44 9.55
C GLY A 58 14.12 5.57 9.03
N ARG A 59 13.90 4.40 9.63
CA ARG A 59 12.79 3.48 9.33
C ARG A 59 11.46 4.09 9.76
N ILE A 60 10.46 4.01 8.89
CA ILE A 60 9.06 4.24 9.25
C ILE A 60 8.44 2.92 9.67
N ASN A 61 7.96 2.89 10.92
CA ASN A 61 7.37 1.71 11.56
C ASN A 61 5.86 1.65 11.36
N THR A 62 5.25 0.63 11.98
CA THR A 62 3.81 0.37 12.08
C THR A 62 3.15 0.18 10.72
N GLY A 63 3.03 -1.05 10.26
CA GLY A 63 2.35 -1.36 9.01
C GLY A 63 2.64 -2.78 8.55
N PHE A 64 1.77 -3.31 7.69
CA PHE A 64 2.04 -4.56 6.99
C PHE A 64 2.95 -4.27 5.78
N SER A 65 3.79 -5.23 5.39
CA SER A 65 4.57 -5.24 4.13
C SER A 65 5.12 -3.88 3.66
N ALA A 66 6.39 -3.60 4.00
CA ALA A 66 7.17 -2.47 3.48
C ALA A 66 6.66 -1.04 3.79
N PRO A 67 6.33 -0.70 5.06
CA PRO A 67 5.82 0.63 5.42
C PRO A 67 6.76 1.78 5.05
N SER A 68 8.07 1.57 5.09
CA SER A 68 9.06 2.61 4.73
C SER A 68 9.10 2.89 3.23
N GLN A 69 8.99 1.86 2.41
CA GLN A 69 8.97 1.94 0.95
C GLN A 69 7.71 2.66 0.48
N TRP A 70 6.53 2.24 0.95
CA TRP A 70 5.28 2.91 0.59
C TRP A 70 5.23 4.35 1.09
N SER A 71 5.73 4.62 2.29
CA SER A 71 5.87 6.00 2.79
C SER A 71 6.76 6.85 1.89
N ALA A 72 7.87 6.30 1.40
CA ALA A 72 8.77 7.00 0.48
C ALA A 72 8.07 7.35 -0.84
N VAL A 73 7.27 6.43 -1.40
CA VAL A 73 6.43 6.69 -2.57
C VAL A 73 5.40 7.78 -2.25
N ALA A 74 4.73 7.73 -1.09
CA ALA A 74 3.74 8.73 -0.68
C ALA A 74 4.34 10.14 -0.50
N PHE A 75 5.53 10.25 0.12
CA PHE A 75 6.27 11.52 0.19
C PHE A 75 6.62 12.04 -1.21
N SER A 76 7.17 11.17 -2.06
CA SER A 76 7.54 11.59 -3.42
C SER A 76 6.32 11.93 -4.30
N ALA A 77 5.17 11.29 -4.09
CA ALA A 77 3.91 11.61 -4.77
C ALA A 77 3.42 13.03 -4.46
N ASN A 78 3.86 13.57 -3.32
CA ASN A 78 3.60 14.93 -2.85
C ASN A 78 4.84 15.82 -2.89
N GLU A 79 5.79 15.48 -3.78
CA GLU A 79 6.98 16.30 -4.07
C GLU A 79 7.91 16.55 -2.86
N ILE A 80 7.81 15.70 -1.83
CA ILE A 80 8.68 15.75 -0.65
C ILE A 80 9.92 14.89 -0.90
N ASN A 81 11.09 15.52 -0.87
CA ASN A 81 12.37 14.81 -0.94
C ASN A 81 12.61 14.01 0.35
N ILE A 82 12.72 12.68 0.24
CA ILE A 82 12.84 11.77 1.39
C ILE A 82 14.18 11.88 2.14
N SER A 83 15.21 12.52 1.58
CA SER A 83 16.43 12.88 2.31
C SER A 83 16.17 13.94 3.40
N THR A 84 15.05 14.67 3.31
CA THR A 84 14.62 15.66 4.32
C THR A 84 13.72 15.05 5.40
N VAL A 85 13.22 13.83 5.19
CA VAL A 85 12.40 13.08 6.16
C VAL A 85 13.35 12.35 7.10
N LYS A 86 13.67 12.92 8.26
CA LYS A 86 14.66 12.39 9.20
C LYS A 86 14.27 12.56 10.66
N ASN A 87 14.72 11.63 11.51
CA ASN A 87 14.53 11.70 12.96
C ASN A 87 15.80 11.26 13.74
N PRO A 88 16.54 12.19 14.37
CA PRO A 88 16.84 13.55 13.91
C PRO A 88 17.91 13.59 12.81
N SER A 89 18.74 12.54 12.67
CA SER A 89 19.95 12.56 11.84
C SER A 89 19.88 11.62 10.63
N ILE A 90 19.34 10.41 10.79
CA ILE A 90 19.23 9.43 9.71
C ILE A 90 17.92 9.69 8.97
N SER A 91 18.02 9.90 7.65
CA SER A 91 16.84 10.12 6.80
C SER A 91 16.22 8.82 6.32
N LEU A 92 14.99 8.91 5.80
CA LEU A 92 14.33 7.80 5.12
C LEU A 92 15.13 7.36 3.88
N GLN A 93 15.78 8.30 3.19
CA GLN A 93 16.70 8.00 2.09
C GLN A 93 17.89 7.16 2.57
N ASP A 94 18.52 7.54 3.69
CA ASP A 94 19.66 6.81 4.26
C ASP A 94 19.24 5.40 4.70
N PHE A 95 18.06 5.29 5.35
CA PHE A 95 17.49 4.00 5.71
C PHE A 95 17.27 3.12 4.47
N LEU A 96 16.65 3.66 3.42
CA LEU A 96 16.47 2.88 2.19
C LEU A 96 17.85 2.46 1.66
N VAL A 97 18.79 3.38 1.40
CA VAL A 97 20.13 3.01 0.88
C VAL A 97 20.82 1.92 1.71
N GLY A 98 20.72 1.97 3.04
CA GLY A 98 21.36 1.01 3.93
C GLY A 98 20.59 -0.28 4.22
N ASN A 99 19.29 -0.35 3.90
CA ASN A 99 18.44 -1.50 4.21
C ASN A 99 18.09 -2.27 2.95
N THR A 100 18.65 -3.46 2.78
CA THR A 100 18.38 -4.37 1.66
C THR A 100 17.42 -5.46 2.10
N PRO A 101 16.65 -6.09 1.18
CA PRO A 101 15.96 -7.34 1.48
C PRO A 101 16.93 -8.37 2.09
N ASN A 102 16.47 -9.11 3.11
CA ASN A 102 17.24 -10.20 3.72
C ASN A 102 16.98 -11.49 2.95
N GLU A 103 17.97 -12.37 2.84
CA GLU A 103 17.80 -13.67 2.17
C GLU A 103 17.48 -14.80 3.17
N PRO A 104 16.60 -15.76 2.80
CA PRO A 104 15.83 -15.82 1.55
C PRO A 104 14.73 -14.74 1.49
N SER A 105 14.58 -14.12 0.33
CA SER A 105 13.59 -13.07 0.05
C SER A 105 12.52 -13.52 -0.94
N ALA A 106 11.36 -12.85 -0.91
CA ALA A 106 10.35 -13.00 -1.95
C ALA A 106 10.57 -11.96 -3.06
N ALA A 107 10.09 -12.23 -4.28
CA ALA A 107 10.13 -11.27 -5.38
C ALA A 107 9.49 -9.92 -4.97
N THR A 108 8.38 -9.97 -4.24
CA THR A 108 7.65 -8.80 -3.70
C THR A 108 8.49 -7.84 -2.85
N ASP A 109 9.53 -8.34 -2.15
CA ASP A 109 10.46 -7.49 -1.39
C ASP A 109 11.31 -6.61 -2.33
N TRP A 110 11.73 -7.17 -3.47
CA TRP A 110 12.49 -6.49 -4.51
C TRP A 110 11.63 -5.54 -5.32
N GLU A 111 10.42 -5.97 -5.70
CA GLU A 111 9.45 -5.19 -6.47
C GLU A 111 9.09 -3.89 -5.77
N THR A 112 8.65 -3.99 -4.52
CA THR A 112 8.26 -2.83 -3.71
C THR A 112 9.45 -1.88 -3.52
N ARG A 113 10.66 -2.45 -3.48
CA ARG A 113 11.88 -1.66 -3.34
C ARG A 113 12.26 -0.93 -4.62
N ILE A 114 12.14 -1.56 -5.78
CA ILE A 114 12.33 -0.91 -7.08
C ILE A 114 11.35 0.25 -7.24
N LEU A 115 10.06 0.03 -6.94
CA LEU A 115 9.03 1.08 -7.00
C LEU A 115 9.41 2.29 -6.12
N ALA A 116 9.86 2.05 -4.88
CA ALA A 116 10.29 3.13 -3.99
C ALA A 116 11.58 3.84 -4.47
N ILE A 117 12.58 3.08 -4.96
CA ILE A 117 13.84 3.64 -5.48
C ILE A 117 13.53 4.56 -6.66
N VAL A 118 12.78 4.08 -7.66
CA VAL A 118 12.47 4.85 -8.85
C VAL A 118 11.58 6.05 -8.51
N ALA A 119 10.54 5.87 -7.70
CA ALA A 119 9.66 6.96 -7.27
C ALA A 119 10.46 8.10 -6.64
N THR A 120 11.47 7.79 -5.84
CA THR A 120 12.33 8.76 -5.13
C THR A 120 13.49 9.29 -5.98
N GLY A 121 13.63 8.83 -7.22
CA GLY A 121 14.64 9.29 -8.18
C GLY A 121 16.00 8.59 -8.06
N GLY A 122 16.06 7.44 -7.39
CA GLY A 122 17.25 6.59 -7.35
C GLY A 122 17.40 5.71 -8.60
N ASP A 123 18.62 5.25 -8.85
CA ASP A 123 18.95 4.31 -9.93
C ASP A 123 18.74 2.85 -9.45
N PRO A 124 17.73 2.13 -9.96
CA PRO A 124 17.45 0.76 -9.53
C PRO A 124 18.52 -0.25 -9.98
N THR A 125 19.37 0.11 -10.95
CA THR A 125 20.48 -0.74 -11.42
C THR A 125 21.75 -0.59 -10.57
N ASN A 126 21.81 0.46 -9.74
CA ASN A 126 22.92 0.69 -8.81
C ASN A 126 22.48 1.58 -7.63
N TYR A 127 21.70 1.00 -6.72
CA TYR A 127 21.25 1.68 -5.52
C TYR A 127 21.97 1.13 -4.30
N GLY A 128 22.80 1.95 -3.64
CA GLY A 128 23.63 1.47 -2.53
C GLY A 128 24.67 0.40 -2.95
N GLY A 129 25.02 0.34 -4.24
CA GLY A 129 25.92 -0.67 -4.79
C GLY A 129 25.23 -1.96 -5.24
N ILE A 130 23.90 -2.01 -5.24
CA ILE A 130 23.10 -3.20 -5.58
C ILE A 130 22.27 -2.94 -6.83
N ASN A 131 22.25 -3.93 -7.73
CA ASN A 131 21.38 -3.94 -8.90
C ASN A 131 20.08 -4.67 -8.55
N TYR A 132 19.06 -3.91 -8.16
CA TYR A 132 17.76 -4.45 -7.75
C TYR A 132 17.02 -5.10 -8.93
N VAL A 133 17.22 -4.59 -10.15
CA VAL A 133 16.60 -5.14 -11.37
C VAL A 133 17.07 -6.58 -11.58
N THR A 134 18.38 -6.82 -11.59
CA THR A 134 18.92 -8.18 -11.75
C THR A 134 18.48 -9.15 -10.64
N HIS A 135 18.29 -8.66 -9.42
CA HIS A 135 17.76 -9.49 -8.34
C HIS A 135 16.30 -9.87 -8.57
N LEU A 136 15.44 -8.94 -8.98
CA LEU A 136 14.05 -9.25 -9.35
C LEU A 136 14.00 -10.23 -10.52
N GLU A 137 14.76 -9.98 -11.59
CA GLU A 137 14.83 -10.84 -12.77
C GLU A 137 15.33 -12.26 -12.45
N SER A 138 16.03 -12.47 -11.32
CA SER A 138 16.45 -13.81 -10.89
C SER A 138 15.29 -14.72 -10.47
N PHE A 139 14.13 -14.14 -10.16
CA PHE A 139 12.88 -14.86 -9.89
C PHE A 139 12.09 -15.17 -11.16
N TYR A 140 12.57 -14.75 -12.34
CA TYR A 140 11.88 -14.99 -13.60
C TYR A 140 11.98 -16.45 -14.01
N ASN A 141 10.82 -17.11 -14.13
CA ASN A 141 10.73 -18.50 -14.55
C ASN A 141 9.38 -18.77 -15.23
N ASN A 142 9.38 -19.57 -16.30
CA ASN A 142 8.16 -19.98 -17.01
C ASN A 142 7.21 -18.81 -17.40
N ASN A 143 7.78 -17.68 -17.85
CA ASN A 143 7.06 -16.45 -18.27
C ASN A 143 6.42 -15.64 -17.14
N GLN A 144 6.76 -15.90 -15.88
CA GLN A 144 6.23 -15.22 -14.70
C GLN A 144 7.36 -14.85 -13.74
N LEU A 145 7.12 -13.97 -12.77
CA LEU A 145 8.06 -13.55 -11.72
C LEU A 145 7.60 -14.08 -10.36
N GLY A 146 8.50 -14.74 -9.64
CA GLY A 146 8.23 -15.16 -8.26
C GLY A 146 7.64 -16.57 -8.15
N ASP A 147 6.62 -16.72 -7.30
CA ASP A 147 5.97 -17.99 -6.97
C ASP A 147 4.88 -18.33 -7.98
N GLU A 148 4.87 -19.57 -8.48
CA GLU A 148 3.92 -20.01 -9.52
C GLU A 148 2.43 -19.84 -9.15
N CYS A 149 2.12 -19.81 -7.85
CA CYS A 149 0.76 -19.67 -7.35
C CYS A 149 0.41 -18.29 -6.84
N SER A 150 1.37 -17.37 -6.73
CA SER A 150 1.07 -15.97 -6.48
C SER A 150 0.90 -15.26 -7.82
N LEU A 151 -0.21 -14.54 -8.00
CA LEU A 151 -0.38 -13.61 -9.12
C LEU A 151 0.04 -12.20 -8.71
N ASN A 152 0.22 -11.99 -7.40
CA ASN A 152 0.55 -10.71 -6.82
C ASN A 152 1.99 -10.28 -7.18
N ASP A 153 2.96 -11.17 -7.06
CA ASP A 153 4.34 -10.92 -7.51
C ASP A 153 4.44 -10.69 -9.01
N ASP A 154 3.65 -11.35 -9.85
CA ASP A 154 3.62 -11.00 -11.28
C ASP A 154 3.12 -9.57 -11.53
N ILE A 155 2.02 -9.19 -10.87
CA ILE A 155 1.42 -7.86 -11.02
C ILE A 155 2.38 -6.77 -10.52
N PHE A 156 2.96 -6.93 -9.33
CA PHE A 156 3.91 -5.99 -8.76
C PHE A 156 5.28 -6.05 -9.46
N GLY A 157 5.68 -7.22 -9.95
CA GLY A 157 6.80 -7.48 -10.85
C GLY A 157 6.71 -6.64 -12.11
N LEU A 158 5.58 -6.70 -12.82
CA LEU A 158 5.39 -5.90 -14.02
C LEU A 158 5.40 -4.38 -13.71
N LEU A 159 4.77 -3.94 -12.62
CA LEU A 159 4.83 -2.55 -12.17
C LEU A 159 6.27 -2.09 -11.90
N ALA A 160 7.04 -2.89 -11.19
CA ALA A 160 8.43 -2.64 -10.85
C ALA A 160 9.30 -2.58 -12.11
N GLU A 161 9.20 -3.60 -12.96
CA GLU A 161 9.92 -3.70 -14.24
C GLU A 161 9.62 -2.50 -15.15
N ILE A 162 8.36 -2.10 -15.32
CA ILE A 162 8.04 -0.91 -16.12
C ILE A 162 8.72 0.33 -15.54
N SER A 163 8.73 0.48 -14.22
CA SER A 163 9.32 1.63 -13.54
C SER A 163 10.83 1.73 -13.74
N THR A 164 11.54 0.62 -13.99
CA THR A 164 13.00 0.65 -14.22
C THR A 164 13.40 1.35 -15.50
N GLY A 165 12.49 1.49 -16.48
CA GLY A 165 12.81 2.05 -17.80
C GLY A 165 13.92 1.32 -18.57
N THR A 166 14.42 0.17 -18.09
CA THR A 166 15.47 -0.59 -18.77
C THR A 166 14.91 -1.35 -19.96
N THR A 167 15.69 -1.45 -21.04
CA THR A 167 15.32 -2.23 -22.23
C THR A 167 15.78 -3.69 -22.17
N SER A 168 16.75 -4.01 -21.29
CA SER A 168 17.21 -5.39 -21.07
C SER A 168 16.10 -6.33 -20.59
N SER A 169 15.06 -5.76 -20.01
CA SER A 169 13.89 -6.44 -19.42
C SER A 169 12.71 -6.59 -20.39
N ASP A 170 12.78 -6.13 -21.65
CA ASP A 170 11.61 -6.06 -22.54
C ASP A 170 10.94 -7.41 -22.78
N GLU A 171 11.72 -8.50 -22.86
CA GLU A 171 11.19 -9.86 -22.97
C GLU A 171 10.47 -10.30 -21.69
N ILE A 172 11.06 -10.05 -20.52
CA ILE A 172 10.47 -10.39 -19.21
C ILE A 172 9.16 -9.62 -19.03
N LYS A 173 9.16 -8.31 -19.26
CA LYS A 173 7.96 -7.45 -19.18
C LYS A 173 6.85 -7.96 -20.10
N GLN A 174 7.19 -8.31 -21.35
CA GLN A 174 6.22 -8.77 -22.33
C GLN A 174 5.65 -10.15 -21.97
N ASN A 175 6.48 -11.04 -21.43
CA ASN A 175 6.06 -12.37 -20.99
C ASN A 175 5.17 -12.32 -19.75
N VAL A 176 5.56 -11.54 -18.73
CA VAL A 176 4.77 -11.32 -17.51
C VAL A 176 3.43 -10.64 -17.84
N LEU A 177 3.41 -9.66 -18.75
CA LEU A 177 2.15 -9.07 -19.25
C LEU A 177 1.21 -10.14 -19.82
N ASN A 178 1.74 -11.00 -20.70
CA ASN A 178 0.96 -12.07 -21.32
C ASN A 178 0.47 -13.08 -20.27
N PHE A 179 1.31 -13.38 -19.27
CA PHE A 179 0.95 -14.24 -18.16
C PHE A 179 -0.20 -13.66 -17.35
N ILE A 180 -0.10 -12.41 -16.88
CA ILE A 180 -1.17 -11.74 -16.13
C ILE A 180 -2.49 -11.76 -16.91
N ILE A 181 -2.49 -11.36 -18.18
CA ILE A 181 -3.70 -11.37 -19.02
C ILE A 181 -4.31 -12.78 -19.10
N SER A 182 -3.48 -13.82 -19.20
CA SER A 182 -3.95 -15.22 -19.24
C SER A 182 -4.57 -15.70 -17.92
N LYS A 183 -4.32 -15.01 -16.81
CA LYS A 183 -4.84 -15.33 -15.47
C LYS A 183 -6.07 -14.51 -15.07
N GLN A 184 -6.52 -13.58 -15.91
CA GLN A 184 -7.76 -12.84 -15.67
C GLN A 184 -8.96 -13.79 -15.63
N ASP A 185 -9.86 -13.62 -14.66
CA ASP A 185 -11.05 -14.46 -14.58
C ASP A 185 -11.94 -14.24 -15.82
N PRO A 186 -12.33 -15.32 -16.53
CA PRO A 186 -13.09 -15.19 -17.76
C PRO A 186 -14.56 -14.79 -17.54
N ASN A 187 -15.09 -14.90 -16.32
CA ASN A 187 -16.51 -14.67 -16.03
C ASN A 187 -16.76 -13.26 -15.51
N ASP A 188 -15.97 -12.82 -14.53
CA ASP A 188 -16.16 -11.52 -13.89
C ASP A 188 -15.14 -10.46 -14.33
N GLY A 189 -14.04 -10.86 -14.98
CA GLY A 189 -12.99 -9.95 -15.44
C GLY A 189 -12.03 -9.47 -14.35
N GLY A 190 -12.16 -9.98 -13.13
CA GLY A 190 -11.30 -9.64 -12.00
C GLY A 190 -9.98 -10.41 -11.98
N PHE A 191 -9.12 -10.01 -11.06
CA PHE A 191 -7.86 -10.67 -10.74
C PHE A 191 -7.84 -11.03 -9.26
N GLY A 192 -7.18 -12.14 -8.92
CA GLY A 192 -7.00 -12.60 -7.56
C GLY A 192 -5.57 -12.43 -7.07
N PHE A 193 -5.37 -12.66 -5.77
CA PHE A 193 -4.03 -12.69 -5.18
C PHE A 193 -3.26 -13.93 -5.64
N SER A 194 -3.93 -15.09 -5.66
CA SER A 194 -3.42 -16.34 -6.22
C SER A 194 -3.79 -16.45 -7.70
N ALA A 195 -3.03 -17.24 -8.45
CA ALA A 195 -3.39 -17.58 -9.83
C ALA A 195 -4.57 -18.58 -9.90
N PRO A 196 -5.41 -18.54 -10.96
CA PRO A 196 -6.44 -19.56 -11.21
C PRO A 196 -5.87 -20.98 -11.18
N GLY A 197 -6.50 -21.86 -10.40
CA GLY A 197 -6.06 -23.24 -10.19
C GLY A 197 -5.19 -23.46 -8.96
N CYS A 198 -4.76 -22.39 -8.28
CA CYS A 198 -4.08 -22.45 -7.00
C CYS A 198 -5.04 -22.33 -5.81
N ASP A 199 -4.58 -22.74 -4.64
CA ASP A 199 -5.34 -22.60 -3.41
C ASP A 199 -5.63 -21.11 -3.11
N TRP A 200 -6.79 -20.87 -2.49
CA TRP A 200 -7.25 -19.53 -2.11
C TRP A 200 -7.52 -18.56 -3.28
N TYR A 201 -7.59 -19.07 -4.51
CA TYR A 201 -8.02 -18.27 -5.66
C TYR A 201 -9.42 -17.67 -5.43
N SER A 202 -9.49 -16.34 -5.44
CA SER A 202 -10.69 -15.53 -5.52
C SER A 202 -10.33 -14.20 -6.16
N THR A 203 -11.19 -13.69 -7.05
CA THR A 203 -11.06 -12.32 -7.55
C THR A 203 -11.35 -11.33 -6.43
N SER A 204 -10.68 -10.18 -6.48
CA SER A 204 -10.86 -9.12 -5.48
C SER A 204 -10.62 -7.73 -6.06
N SER A 205 -11.21 -6.70 -5.44
CA SER A 205 -11.13 -5.32 -5.94
C SER A 205 -9.74 -4.71 -5.80
N ASP A 206 -8.98 -5.08 -4.77
CA ASP A 206 -7.59 -4.68 -4.57
C ASP A 206 -6.69 -5.26 -5.68
N MET A 207 -6.69 -6.58 -5.86
CA MET A 207 -5.86 -7.22 -6.88
C MET A 207 -6.27 -6.84 -8.30
N THR A 208 -7.56 -6.64 -8.55
CA THR A 208 -8.03 -6.09 -9.84
C THR A 208 -7.55 -4.65 -10.04
N ALA A 209 -7.54 -3.81 -9.01
CA ALA A 209 -7.01 -2.45 -9.09
C ALA A 209 -5.49 -2.42 -9.29
N ALA A 210 -4.74 -3.35 -8.68
CA ALA A 210 -3.31 -3.53 -8.92
C ALA A 210 -3.04 -3.95 -10.37
N ALA A 211 -3.80 -4.94 -10.88
CA ALA A 211 -3.70 -5.38 -12.27
C ALA A 211 -4.02 -4.26 -13.26
N ILE A 212 -5.05 -3.43 -13.01
CA ILE A 212 -5.35 -2.26 -13.86
C ILE A 212 -4.13 -1.33 -13.96
N GLN A 213 -3.45 -1.04 -12.84
CA GLN A 213 -2.24 -0.21 -12.85
C GLN A 213 -1.13 -0.83 -13.70
N ALA A 214 -0.90 -2.15 -13.57
CA ALA A 214 0.11 -2.86 -14.35
C ALA A 214 -0.21 -2.87 -15.85
N LEU A 215 -1.46 -3.21 -16.22
CA LEU A 215 -1.90 -3.30 -17.62
C LEU A 215 -1.90 -1.93 -18.31
N VAL A 216 -2.40 -0.89 -17.65
CA VAL A 216 -2.38 0.47 -18.20
C VAL A 216 -0.93 0.98 -18.30
N GLY A 217 -0.09 0.71 -17.30
CA GLY A 217 1.34 0.99 -17.34
C GLY A 217 2.03 0.31 -18.52
N ALA A 218 1.73 -0.96 -18.77
CA ALA A 218 2.28 -1.72 -19.88
C ALA A 218 1.87 -1.10 -21.23
N LYS A 219 0.58 -0.77 -21.39
CA LYS A 219 0.06 -0.09 -22.57
C LYS A 219 0.75 1.25 -22.82
N GLN A 220 0.92 2.06 -21.78
CA GLN A 220 1.56 3.38 -21.88
C GLN A 220 3.05 3.28 -22.23
N ASN A 221 3.68 2.15 -21.95
CA ASN A 221 5.08 1.87 -22.21
C ASN A 221 5.32 0.99 -23.45
N GLY A 222 4.32 0.89 -24.34
CA GLY A 222 4.50 0.28 -25.65
C GLY A 222 4.50 -1.26 -25.67
N LEU A 223 4.16 -1.91 -24.55
CA LEU A 223 3.92 -3.35 -24.56
C LEU A 223 2.61 -3.66 -25.27
N THR A 224 2.54 -4.85 -25.88
CA THR A 224 1.38 -5.22 -26.71
C THR A 224 0.88 -6.62 -26.37
N ASN A 225 -0.44 -6.76 -26.34
CA ASN A 225 -1.12 -8.05 -26.34
C ASN A 225 -2.48 -7.82 -27.04
N PRO A 226 -2.94 -8.73 -27.92
CA PRO A 226 -4.22 -8.56 -28.62
C PRO A 226 -5.43 -8.33 -27.70
N ASP A 227 -5.38 -8.87 -26.49
CA ASP A 227 -6.46 -8.80 -25.50
C ASP A 227 -6.24 -7.68 -24.47
N LEU A 228 -5.14 -6.93 -24.52
CA LEU A 228 -4.77 -5.93 -23.51
C LEU A 228 -5.88 -4.91 -23.24
N ASP A 229 -6.40 -4.27 -24.30
CA ASP A 229 -7.47 -3.28 -24.16
C ASP A 229 -8.74 -3.90 -23.59
N SER A 230 -9.10 -5.09 -24.06
CA SER A 230 -10.28 -5.82 -23.56
C SER A 230 -10.10 -6.25 -22.10
N SER A 231 -8.87 -6.57 -21.69
CA SER A 231 -8.53 -6.98 -20.33
C SER A 231 -8.66 -5.80 -19.36
N ILE A 232 -8.14 -4.63 -19.75
CA ILE A 232 -8.32 -3.37 -19.01
C ILE A 232 -9.80 -3.03 -18.86
N ASP A 233 -10.59 -3.14 -19.94
CA ASP A 233 -12.01 -2.83 -19.90
C ASP A 233 -12.80 -3.77 -18.98
N ARG A 234 -12.54 -5.09 -19.05
CA ARG A 234 -13.17 -6.07 -18.14
C ARG A 234 -12.81 -5.82 -16.67
N ALA A 235 -11.55 -5.52 -16.38
CA ALA A 235 -11.10 -5.21 -15.03
C ALA A 235 -11.76 -3.93 -14.48
N LYS A 236 -11.88 -2.90 -15.33
CA LYS A 236 -12.61 -1.67 -15.01
C LYS A 236 -14.08 -1.96 -14.72
N ASP A 237 -14.74 -2.78 -15.55
CA ASP A 237 -16.14 -3.16 -15.34
C ASP A 237 -16.35 -3.92 -14.03
N TYR A 238 -15.41 -4.82 -13.67
CA TYR A 238 -15.38 -5.48 -12.36
C TYR A 238 -15.34 -4.47 -11.21
N ILE A 239 -14.44 -3.47 -11.27
CA ILE A 239 -14.34 -2.42 -10.23
C ILE A 239 -15.60 -1.56 -10.17
N LEU A 240 -16.22 -1.23 -11.31
CA LEU A 240 -17.44 -0.44 -11.32
C LEU A 240 -18.63 -1.22 -10.73
N LEU A 241 -18.68 -2.53 -10.93
CA LEU A 241 -19.73 -3.39 -10.40
C LEU A 241 -19.62 -3.62 -8.88
N ASN A 242 -18.40 -3.67 -8.36
CA ASN A 242 -18.13 -3.99 -6.95
C ASN A 242 -18.09 -2.77 -6.01
N GLN A 243 -18.49 -1.57 -6.47
CA GLN A 243 -18.57 -0.40 -5.59
C GLN A 243 -19.72 -0.55 -4.59
N ASN A 244 -19.40 -0.48 -3.29
CA ASN A 244 -20.41 -0.51 -2.25
C ASN A 244 -21.29 0.76 -2.28
N PRO A 245 -22.52 0.73 -1.71
CA PRO A 245 -23.39 1.90 -1.66
C PRO A 245 -22.78 3.13 -0.97
N ASP A 246 -21.83 2.92 -0.06
CA ASP A 246 -21.10 3.98 0.65
C ASP A 246 -19.94 4.58 -0.18
N GLY A 247 -19.64 4.01 -1.34
CA GLY A 247 -18.58 4.47 -2.26
C GLY A 247 -17.25 3.73 -2.12
N GLY A 248 -17.06 2.97 -1.04
CA GLY A 248 -15.85 2.21 -0.79
C GLY A 248 -15.84 0.82 -1.42
N TYR A 249 -14.76 0.09 -1.16
CA TYR A 249 -14.48 -1.24 -1.66
C TYR A 249 -13.87 -2.10 -0.56
N GLY A 250 -14.07 -3.41 -0.63
CA GLY A 250 -13.37 -4.34 0.24
C GLY A 250 -13.61 -5.79 -0.13
N TYR A 251 -12.88 -6.69 0.53
CA TYR A 251 -12.80 -8.11 0.15
C TYR A 251 -14.10 -8.91 0.39
N TYR A 252 -14.86 -8.61 1.45
CA TYR A 252 -16.12 -9.28 1.80
C TYR A 252 -17.31 -8.32 1.86
N GLY A 253 -17.41 -7.41 0.89
CA GLY A 253 -18.54 -6.48 0.74
C GLY A 253 -18.63 -5.37 1.79
N SER A 254 -17.78 -5.38 2.82
CA SER A 254 -17.57 -4.23 3.70
C SER A 254 -16.41 -3.41 3.17
N SER A 255 -16.58 -2.10 3.09
CA SER A 255 -15.54 -1.19 2.62
C SER A 255 -14.38 -1.11 3.61
N ASP A 256 -13.15 -1.21 3.13
CA ASP A 256 -11.91 -1.05 3.87
C ASP A 256 -10.95 -0.06 3.16
N THR A 257 -10.04 0.52 3.95
CA THR A 257 -9.18 1.61 3.52
C THR A 257 -8.15 1.19 2.50
N ASP A 258 -7.56 0.00 2.66
CA ASP A 258 -6.51 -0.53 1.80
C ASP A 258 -7.05 -0.76 0.38
N THR A 259 -8.13 -1.54 0.27
CA THR A 259 -8.79 -1.84 -1.00
C THR A 259 -9.28 -0.55 -1.67
N THR A 260 -9.94 0.32 -0.92
CA THR A 260 -10.47 1.57 -1.48
C THR A 260 -9.37 2.50 -1.97
N GLY A 261 -8.23 2.55 -1.28
CA GLY A 261 -7.05 3.30 -1.73
C GLY A 261 -6.48 2.79 -3.05
N TRP A 262 -6.40 1.46 -3.22
CA TRP A 262 -5.90 0.84 -4.45
C TRP A 262 -6.84 1.10 -5.62
N VAL A 263 -8.15 1.01 -5.39
CA VAL A 263 -9.15 1.34 -6.40
C VAL A 263 -9.09 2.81 -6.81
N LEU A 264 -8.84 3.74 -5.86
CA LEU A 264 -8.65 5.15 -6.21
C LEU A 264 -7.42 5.36 -7.11
N MET A 265 -6.32 4.64 -6.86
CA MET A 265 -5.14 4.64 -7.75
C MET A 265 -5.47 4.08 -9.14
N ALA A 266 -6.30 3.03 -9.23
CA ALA A 266 -6.79 2.51 -10.51
C ALA A 266 -7.66 3.53 -11.26
N PHE A 267 -8.54 4.27 -10.58
CA PHE A 267 -9.28 5.36 -11.23
C PHE A 267 -8.36 6.49 -11.71
N ASN A 268 -7.28 6.79 -10.98
CA ASN A 268 -6.29 7.79 -11.41
C ASN A 268 -5.60 7.37 -12.71
N VAL A 269 -5.18 6.11 -12.84
CA VAL A 269 -4.47 5.63 -14.04
C VAL A 269 -5.40 5.44 -15.25
N LEU A 270 -6.69 5.17 -15.01
CA LEU A 270 -7.74 5.10 -16.05
C LEU A 270 -8.24 6.47 -16.52
N ASP A 271 -7.69 7.57 -15.99
CA ASP A 271 -8.17 8.95 -16.21
C ASP A 271 -9.66 9.15 -15.85
N MET A 272 -10.12 8.44 -14.82
CA MET A 272 -11.51 8.48 -14.32
C MET A 272 -11.70 9.41 -13.12
N LYS A 273 -10.74 10.31 -12.87
CA LYS A 273 -10.71 11.18 -11.69
C LYS A 273 -11.99 12.00 -11.47
N GLU A 274 -12.62 12.47 -12.55
CA GLU A 274 -13.86 13.28 -12.51
C GLU A 274 -15.15 12.43 -12.54
N SER A 275 -15.04 11.10 -12.55
CA SER A 275 -16.20 10.21 -12.59
C SER A 275 -16.91 10.15 -11.24
N THR A 276 -18.24 9.93 -11.27
CA THR A 276 -19.03 9.74 -10.04
C THR A 276 -18.52 8.60 -9.14
N PRO A 277 -18.15 7.41 -9.68
CA PRO A 277 -17.55 6.35 -8.87
C PRO A 277 -16.28 6.81 -8.15
N SER A 278 -15.34 7.42 -8.87
CA SER A 278 -14.10 7.97 -8.31
C SER A 278 -14.36 9.00 -7.22
N ALA A 279 -15.29 9.93 -7.45
CA ALA A 279 -15.65 10.94 -6.45
C ALA A 279 -16.19 10.33 -5.15
N LYS A 280 -17.02 9.27 -5.24
CA LYS A 280 -17.52 8.54 -4.07
C LYS A 280 -16.41 7.78 -3.35
N THR A 281 -15.51 7.14 -4.10
CA THR A 281 -14.34 6.44 -3.56
C THR A 281 -13.45 7.40 -2.77
N LYS A 282 -13.16 8.57 -3.34
CA LYS A 282 -12.42 9.64 -2.67
C LYS A 282 -13.15 10.14 -1.43
N ASP A 283 -14.44 10.48 -1.54
CA ASP A 283 -15.23 11.00 -0.42
C ASP A 283 -15.29 9.97 0.74
N TRP A 284 -15.46 8.66 0.46
CA TRP A 284 -15.42 7.61 1.49
C TRP A 284 -14.05 7.49 2.13
N LEU A 285 -12.98 7.45 1.33
CA LEU A 285 -11.61 7.28 1.81
C LEU A 285 -11.21 8.42 2.77
N LEU A 286 -11.58 9.68 2.44
CA LEU A 286 -11.34 10.83 3.32
C LEU A 286 -11.96 10.67 4.73
N THR A 287 -13.03 9.88 4.88
CA THR A 287 -13.65 9.62 6.19
C THR A 287 -12.91 8.60 7.05
N GLN A 288 -11.93 7.89 6.48
CA GLN A 288 -11.15 6.86 7.17
C GLN A 288 -9.89 7.41 7.87
N GLN A 289 -9.60 8.70 7.74
CA GLN A 289 -8.51 9.33 8.48
C GLN A 289 -8.88 9.48 9.96
N SER A 290 -8.02 8.96 10.83
CA SER A 290 -8.09 9.13 12.28
C SER A 290 -7.96 10.62 12.64
N THR A 291 -8.91 11.11 13.43
CA THR A 291 -8.87 12.48 13.96
C THR A 291 -7.83 12.70 15.05
N ASP A 292 -7.30 11.61 15.62
CA ASP A 292 -6.42 11.67 16.79
C ASP A 292 -4.95 11.84 16.39
N ASP A 293 -4.54 11.21 15.30
CA ASP A 293 -3.14 11.18 14.85
C ASP A 293 -2.94 11.41 13.35
N GLY A 294 -4.01 11.56 12.56
CA GLY A 294 -3.94 11.83 11.13
C GLY A 294 -3.60 10.62 10.25
N GLY A 295 -3.37 9.44 10.84
CA GLY A 295 -3.16 8.22 10.07
C GLY A 295 -4.48 7.65 9.55
N PHE A 296 -4.40 6.81 8.53
CA PHE A 296 -5.56 6.11 7.99
C PHE A 296 -5.74 4.75 8.66
N LEU A 297 -7.01 4.43 8.95
CA LEU A 297 -7.38 3.27 9.73
C LEU A 297 -7.29 1.98 8.91
N ALA A 298 -6.60 0.98 9.46
CA ALA A 298 -6.56 -0.39 8.96
C ALA A 298 -7.05 -1.34 10.04
N TYR A 299 -7.59 -2.49 9.63
CA TYR A 299 -7.98 -3.53 10.57
C TYR A 299 -6.74 -4.21 11.17
N ASN A 300 -6.62 -4.17 12.49
CA ASN A 300 -5.58 -4.88 13.22
C ASN A 300 -6.15 -6.19 13.75
N TYR A 301 -5.73 -7.30 13.16
CA TYR A 301 -6.18 -8.65 13.54
C TYR A 301 -5.81 -9.04 14.97
N GLY A 302 -4.63 -8.64 15.44
CA GLY A 302 -4.16 -8.96 16.79
C GLY A 302 -5.00 -8.33 17.89
N SER A 303 -5.55 -7.14 17.64
CA SER A 303 -6.42 -6.43 18.59
C SER A 303 -7.90 -6.41 18.20
N SER A 304 -8.27 -6.98 17.04
CA SER A 304 -9.61 -6.93 16.47
C SER A 304 -10.19 -5.50 16.41
N SER A 305 -9.35 -4.51 16.11
CA SER A 305 -9.72 -3.09 16.13
C SER A 305 -9.15 -2.33 14.94
N PHE A 306 -9.74 -1.19 14.60
CA PHE A 306 -9.18 -0.29 13.60
C PHE A 306 -8.17 0.65 14.23
N VAL A 307 -6.96 0.72 13.64
CA VAL A 307 -5.88 1.59 14.10
C VAL A 307 -5.16 2.22 12.92
N SER A 308 -4.56 3.39 13.15
CA SER A 308 -3.74 4.05 12.15
C SER A 308 -2.52 3.21 11.77
N ASN A 309 -2.29 3.03 10.47
CA ASN A 309 -1.26 2.15 9.91
C ASN A 309 -0.46 2.88 8.83
N SER A 310 0.88 2.83 8.86
CA SER A 310 1.74 3.57 7.91
C SER A 310 1.60 3.08 6.47
N THR A 311 1.43 1.78 6.24
CA THR A 311 1.27 1.24 4.88
C THR A 311 -0.04 1.71 4.28
N THR A 312 -1.14 1.50 5.00
CA THR A 312 -2.48 1.98 4.63
C THR A 312 -2.51 3.49 4.43
N THR A 313 -1.89 4.25 5.34
CA THR A 313 -1.79 5.71 5.23
C THR A 313 -1.04 6.13 3.98
N ALA A 314 0.11 5.51 3.71
CA ALA A 314 0.89 5.82 2.52
C ALA A 314 0.12 5.53 1.23
N GLN A 315 -0.54 4.37 1.13
CA GLN A 315 -1.32 3.99 -0.05
C GLN A 315 -2.54 4.88 -0.26
N ALA A 316 -3.26 5.22 0.82
CA ALA A 316 -4.37 6.18 0.76
C ALA A 316 -3.89 7.56 0.28
N ILE A 317 -2.75 8.04 0.77
CA ILE A 317 -2.16 9.32 0.35
C ILE A 317 -1.81 9.29 -1.15
N ILE A 318 -1.17 8.23 -1.66
CA ILE A 318 -0.82 8.12 -3.09
C ILE A 318 -2.08 8.26 -3.97
N GLY A 319 -3.15 7.55 -3.62
CA GLY A 319 -4.44 7.64 -4.32
C GLY A 319 -5.06 9.04 -4.22
N LEU A 320 -5.09 9.64 -3.03
CA LEU A 320 -5.67 10.97 -2.80
C LEU A 320 -4.90 12.10 -3.50
N SER A 321 -3.58 11.94 -3.69
CA SER A 321 -2.73 12.84 -4.48
C SER A 321 -2.97 12.74 -5.99
N GLY A 322 -3.92 11.91 -6.44
CA GLY A 322 -4.18 11.70 -7.86
C GLY A 322 -3.04 10.95 -8.57
N ARG A 323 -2.29 10.12 -7.83
CA ARG A 323 -1.16 9.34 -8.34
C ARG A 323 -1.47 7.83 -8.27
N ASN A 324 -0.53 7.04 -8.74
CA ASN A 324 -0.55 5.56 -8.75
C ASN A 324 0.88 5.05 -8.47
N TRP A 325 1.10 3.74 -8.44
CA TRP A 325 2.41 3.18 -8.06
C TRP A 325 3.53 3.37 -9.08
N ILE A 326 3.23 3.48 -10.39
CA ILE A 326 4.22 3.92 -11.38
C ILE A 326 4.29 5.44 -11.31
N LEU A 327 4.94 5.94 -10.25
CA LEU A 327 5.06 7.39 -10.02
C LEU A 327 6.04 8.04 -11.02
N LYS A 328 7.09 7.30 -11.38
CA LYS A 328 8.14 7.71 -12.31
C LYS A 328 8.64 6.49 -13.09
N ILE A 329 9.23 6.75 -14.24
CA ILE A 329 10.04 5.80 -14.98
C ILE A 329 11.49 6.27 -14.88
N PHE A 330 12.39 5.36 -14.54
CA PHE A 330 13.82 5.67 -14.51
C PHE A 330 14.32 5.90 -15.93
N GLU A 331 15.06 6.99 -16.11
CA GLU A 331 15.62 7.41 -17.41
C GLU A 331 17.14 7.30 -17.35
N PRO A 332 17.75 6.19 -17.84
CA PRO A 332 19.19 5.95 -17.73
C PRO A 332 20.03 7.08 -18.33
N SER A 333 19.50 7.73 -19.37
CA SER A 333 20.15 8.84 -20.09
C SER A 333 20.35 10.10 -19.26
N THR A 334 19.62 10.26 -18.14
CA THR A 334 19.76 11.40 -17.23
C THR A 334 20.90 11.22 -16.23
N PHE A 335 21.36 9.98 -16.02
CA PHE A 335 22.54 9.68 -15.22
C PHE A 335 23.77 9.72 -16.11
N THR A 336 24.39 10.90 -16.20
CA THR A 336 25.77 10.95 -16.69
C THR A 336 26.60 10.14 -15.68
N PRO A 337 27.30 9.05 -16.06
CA PRO A 337 28.18 8.37 -15.13
C PRO A 337 29.16 9.43 -14.64
N THR A 338 29.07 9.78 -13.35
CA THR A 338 30.12 10.58 -12.73
C THR A 338 31.38 9.75 -12.94
N PRO A 339 32.38 10.23 -13.69
CA PRO A 339 33.57 9.44 -13.95
C PRO A 339 34.12 9.04 -12.59
N ILE A 340 34.10 7.74 -12.32
CA ILE A 340 34.81 7.18 -11.18
C ILE A 340 36.24 7.65 -11.41
N LEU A 341 36.72 8.55 -10.54
CA LEU A 341 38.11 8.97 -10.59
C LEU A 341 38.93 7.69 -10.48
N SER A 342 39.50 7.27 -11.60
CA SER A 342 40.48 6.20 -11.64
C SER A 342 41.60 6.67 -10.72
N VAL A 343 41.64 6.10 -9.51
CA VAL A 343 42.78 6.25 -8.61
C VAL A 343 43.97 5.70 -9.37
N THR A 344 44.72 6.60 -9.99
CA THR A 344 46.02 6.28 -10.57
C THR A 344 46.85 5.76 -9.39
N PRO A 345 47.38 4.53 -9.45
CA PRO A 345 48.21 4.01 -8.37
C PRO A 345 49.37 4.98 -8.20
N THR A 346 49.39 5.67 -7.05
CA THR A 346 50.51 6.55 -6.70
C THR A 346 51.70 5.65 -6.47
N VAL A 347 52.63 5.64 -7.43
CA VAL A 347 53.91 4.95 -7.30
C VAL A 347 54.61 5.56 -6.09
N THR A 348 54.64 4.83 -4.98
CA THR A 348 55.35 5.25 -3.78
C THR A 348 56.84 5.22 -4.11
N PRO A 349 57.60 6.33 -3.98
CA PRO A 349 59.04 6.29 -4.20
C PRO A 349 59.69 5.43 -3.10
N THR A 350 60.11 4.23 -3.49
CA THR A 350 61.02 3.40 -2.72
C THR A 350 62.42 4.00 -2.81
N ASN A 351 62.92 4.59 -1.73
CA ASN A 351 64.33 4.59 -1.34
C ASN A 351 64.49 5.29 0.03
N SER A 352 64.55 4.49 1.09
CA SER A 352 65.27 4.85 2.32
C SER A 352 65.82 3.57 2.93
N PRO A 353 67.12 3.50 3.28
CA PRO A 353 67.73 2.28 3.81
C PRO A 353 67.08 1.89 5.14
N SER A 354 66.69 0.62 5.21
CA SER A 354 66.12 -0.03 6.39
C SER A 354 67.09 0.02 7.58
N PRO A 355 66.67 0.46 8.78
CA PRO A 355 67.50 0.40 9.97
C PRO A 355 67.69 -1.06 10.42
N THR A 356 68.95 -1.40 10.71
CA THR A 356 69.41 -2.70 11.21
C THR A 356 68.57 -3.19 12.39
N ALA A 357 68.03 -4.40 12.29
CA ALA A 357 67.23 -5.04 13.33
C ALA A 357 68.05 -5.27 14.63
N ILE A 358 67.52 -4.79 15.75
CA ILE A 358 67.94 -5.16 17.10
C ILE A 358 67.35 -6.54 17.42
N PRO A 359 68.11 -7.49 17.99
CA PRO A 359 67.60 -8.81 18.31
C PRO A 359 66.50 -8.73 19.39
N THR A 360 65.31 -9.17 19.02
CA THR A 360 64.15 -9.36 19.90
C THR A 360 64.43 -10.50 20.88
N PRO A 361 64.16 -10.35 22.20
CA PRO A 361 64.33 -11.43 23.16
C PRO A 361 63.37 -12.60 22.87
N THR A 362 63.92 -13.81 22.93
CA THR A 362 63.23 -15.08 22.75
C THR A 362 62.08 -15.23 23.75
N PRO A 363 60.84 -15.56 23.33
CA PRO A 363 59.73 -15.76 24.26
C PRO A 363 59.94 -17.03 25.11
N THR A 364 59.84 -16.87 26.43
CA THR A 364 59.80 -17.96 27.40
C THR A 364 58.53 -18.78 27.21
N ALA A 365 58.66 -20.10 27.09
CA ALA A 365 57.53 -21.01 26.90
C ALA A 365 56.54 -20.95 28.08
N ILE A 366 55.27 -20.67 27.77
CA ILE A 366 54.15 -20.81 28.71
C ILE A 366 53.79 -22.31 28.80
N PRO A 367 53.63 -22.87 30.01
CA PRO A 367 53.24 -24.27 30.17
C PRO A 367 51.82 -24.50 29.65
N THR A 368 51.68 -25.52 28.80
CA THR A 368 50.41 -26.00 28.25
C THR A 368 49.54 -26.60 29.36
N PRO A 369 48.26 -26.22 29.49
CA PRO A 369 47.37 -26.84 30.47
C PRO A 369 47.06 -28.30 30.11
N THR A 370 47.15 -29.17 31.11
CA THR A 370 46.84 -30.60 31.04
C THR A 370 45.34 -30.83 30.76
N PRO A 371 44.95 -31.72 29.82
CA PRO A 371 43.55 -31.97 29.50
C PRO A 371 42.79 -32.56 30.70
N THR A 372 41.64 -31.97 31.00
CA THR A 372 40.70 -32.46 32.02
C THR A 372 39.85 -33.57 31.41
N ALA A 373 39.68 -34.69 32.14
CA ALA A 373 38.96 -35.87 31.66
C ALA A 373 37.48 -35.57 31.37
N THR A 374 37.02 -36.00 30.19
CA THR A 374 35.63 -35.94 29.72
C THR A 374 34.75 -36.86 30.59
N PRO A 375 33.61 -36.38 31.13
CA PRO A 375 32.70 -37.24 31.87
C PRO A 375 32.02 -38.27 30.96
N GLN A 376 31.92 -39.50 31.47
CA GLN A 376 31.33 -40.67 30.84
C GLN A 376 29.79 -40.53 30.69
N PRO A 377 29.18 -40.95 29.57
CA PRO A 377 27.74 -40.82 29.36
C PRO A 377 26.93 -41.69 30.33
N THR A 378 25.93 -41.06 30.95
CA THR A 378 24.89 -41.68 31.77
C THR A 378 23.87 -42.44 30.91
N SER A 379 23.42 -43.58 31.42
CA SER A 379 22.52 -44.53 30.76
C SER A 379 21.15 -43.95 30.38
N THR A 380 20.69 -44.30 29.18
CA THR A 380 19.36 -44.04 28.60
C THR A 380 18.22 -44.54 29.52
N PRO A 381 17.15 -43.75 29.74
CA PRO A 381 15.98 -44.21 30.48
C PRO A 381 15.18 -45.26 29.69
N VAL A 382 14.70 -46.26 30.41
CA VAL A 382 13.84 -47.35 29.91
C VAL A 382 12.43 -46.82 29.62
N SER A 383 11.90 -47.16 28.45
CA SER A 383 10.53 -46.85 28.02
C SER A 383 9.49 -47.48 28.96
N THR A 384 8.67 -46.66 29.59
CA THR A 384 7.46 -47.09 30.33
C THR A 384 6.34 -47.41 29.36
N SER A 385 5.74 -48.60 29.51
CA SER A 385 4.63 -49.11 28.72
C SER A 385 3.37 -48.24 28.84
N THR A 386 2.80 -47.88 27.69
CA THR A 386 1.49 -47.24 27.50
C THR A 386 0.37 -48.12 28.09
N PRO A 387 -0.52 -47.59 28.95
CA PRO A 387 -1.72 -48.32 29.35
C PRO A 387 -2.76 -48.35 28.23
N THR A 388 -3.32 -49.54 27.99
CA THR A 388 -4.42 -49.84 27.07
C THR A 388 -5.67 -49.01 27.37
N PRO A 389 -6.41 -48.48 26.37
CA PRO A 389 -7.65 -47.77 26.62
C PRO A 389 -8.76 -48.72 27.08
N THR A 390 -9.37 -48.40 28.22
CA THR A 390 -10.57 -49.05 28.74
C THR A 390 -11.80 -48.56 27.96
N SER A 391 -12.58 -49.49 27.41
CA SER A 391 -13.85 -49.23 26.73
C SER A 391 -14.90 -48.61 27.68
N ILE A 392 -15.50 -47.49 27.27
CA ILE A 392 -16.67 -46.87 27.92
C ILE A 392 -17.95 -47.52 27.38
N PRO A 393 -18.91 -47.93 28.22
CA PRO A 393 -20.18 -48.51 27.78
C PRO A 393 -21.20 -47.44 27.35
N THR A 394 -21.97 -47.78 26.32
CA THR A 394 -23.04 -46.98 25.71
C THR A 394 -24.36 -47.09 26.50
N LEU A 395 -24.93 -45.96 26.90
CA LEU A 395 -26.35 -45.72 27.22
C LEU A 395 -26.49 -44.19 27.36
N GLY A 396 -27.45 -43.43 26.85
CA GLY A 396 -28.82 -43.64 26.41
C GLY A 396 -29.55 -42.32 26.74
N SER A 397 -30.23 -41.74 25.75
CA SER A 397 -30.96 -40.46 25.73
C SER A 397 -31.63 -39.98 27.05
N LYS A 398 -31.47 -38.69 27.38
CA LYS A 398 -32.58 -37.75 27.69
C LYS A 398 -32.13 -36.29 27.94
N ASP A 399 -33.05 -35.38 27.59
CA ASP A 399 -33.01 -33.92 27.62
C ASP A 399 -32.65 -33.26 28.97
N THR A 400 -32.05 -32.05 28.91
CA THR A 400 -32.55 -30.74 29.46
C THR A 400 -31.42 -29.81 29.98
N ILE A 401 -31.35 -28.64 29.34
CA ILE A 401 -30.96 -27.26 29.72
C ILE A 401 -30.32 -26.97 31.11
N LEU A 402 -29.18 -26.23 31.10
CA LEU A 402 -28.90 -24.90 31.71
C LEU A 402 -27.44 -24.74 32.22
N THR A 403 -26.81 -23.61 31.82
CA THR A 403 -25.83 -22.72 32.52
C THR A 403 -24.63 -23.36 33.24
N ASP A 404 -23.39 -22.88 33.13
CA ASP A 404 -22.91 -21.52 33.43
C ASP A 404 -21.42 -21.39 33.02
N SER A 405 -20.96 -20.15 33.09
CA SER A 405 -19.71 -19.52 32.66
C SER A 405 -18.42 -19.95 33.39
N ALA A 406 -17.33 -19.39 32.86
CA ALA A 406 -16.03 -19.09 33.46
C ALA A 406 -14.91 -20.14 33.19
N ASP A 407 -13.64 -19.79 33.01
CA ASP A 407 -12.87 -18.57 32.73
C ASP A 407 -11.39 -19.06 32.68
N LEU A 408 -10.49 -18.22 32.17
CA LEU A 408 -9.04 -18.15 32.42
C LEU A 408 -8.04 -18.93 31.53
N THR A 409 -7.25 -18.11 30.79
CA THR A 409 -5.76 -18.03 30.68
C THR A 409 -5.01 -19.26 30.14
N ASP A 410 -4.02 -19.16 29.24
CA ASP A 410 -2.76 -18.39 29.34
C ASP A 410 -1.88 -18.63 28.08
N SER A 411 -1.05 -17.63 27.71
CA SER A 411 0.20 -17.71 26.90
C SER A 411 0.08 -18.19 25.43
N THR A 412 0.92 -17.82 24.44
CA THR A 412 2.31 -17.34 24.34
C THR A 412 2.51 -16.56 23.03
N ASP A 413 3.45 -15.61 23.06
CA ASP A 413 4.51 -15.33 22.06
C ASP A 413 4.40 -15.99 20.66
N LEU A 414 4.29 -15.17 19.60
CA LEU A 414 4.64 -15.54 18.22
C LEU A 414 5.30 -14.34 17.51
N THR A 415 6.62 -14.38 17.45
CA THR A 415 7.45 -13.74 16.42
C THR A 415 7.50 -14.63 15.16
N GLU A 416 7.71 -13.98 14.01
CA GLU A 416 8.03 -14.52 12.67
C GLU A 416 6.89 -15.01 11.74
N ASP A 417 7.05 -14.54 10.51
CA ASP A 417 6.55 -14.97 9.21
C ASP A 417 5.09 -14.77 8.81
N GLY A 418 4.93 -14.41 7.53
CA GLY A 418 3.77 -13.76 6.90
C GLY A 418 2.42 -14.33 7.32
N GLN A 419 1.57 -13.47 7.88
CA GLN A 419 0.18 -13.80 8.17
C GLN A 419 -0.75 -13.25 7.10
N VAL A 420 -0.91 -14.10 6.07
CA VAL A 420 -2.17 -14.66 5.56
C VAL A 420 -3.46 -13.85 5.81
N LEU A 421 -3.97 -13.23 4.75
CA LEU A 421 -5.39 -12.90 4.60
C LEU A 421 -6.16 -14.20 4.32
N GLY A 422 -6.80 -14.78 5.35
CA GLY A 422 -7.71 -15.90 5.13
C GLY A 422 -7.96 -16.81 6.33
N ILE A 423 -8.78 -16.39 7.31
CA ILE A 423 -9.51 -17.33 8.17
C ILE A 423 -10.95 -16.83 8.39
N LYS A 424 -11.91 -17.75 8.18
CA LYS A 424 -13.34 -17.62 8.52
C LYS A 424 -13.54 -17.28 10.00
N THR A 425 -14.39 -16.30 10.29
CA THR A 425 -15.04 -16.22 11.61
C THR A 425 -16.55 -16.17 11.44
N ALA A 426 -17.24 -16.99 12.23
CA ALA A 426 -18.68 -17.19 12.21
C ALA A 426 -19.46 -15.89 12.46
N GLU A 427 -20.60 -15.75 11.77
CA GLU A 427 -21.55 -14.65 11.93
C GLU A 427 -21.91 -14.43 13.40
N THR A 428 -21.50 -13.28 13.95
CA THR A 428 -22.06 -12.79 15.21
C THR A 428 -22.97 -11.61 14.89
N LYS A 429 -24.28 -11.84 15.01
CA LYS A 429 -25.29 -10.77 14.94
C LYS A 429 -24.99 -9.72 16.02
N ARG A 430 -24.61 -8.52 15.62
CA ARG A 430 -24.49 -7.37 16.53
C ARG A 430 -25.86 -6.74 16.71
N SER A 431 -26.32 -6.64 17.96
CA SER A 431 -27.53 -5.90 18.29
C SER A 431 -27.26 -4.39 18.27
N ASP A 432 -28.23 -3.65 17.76
CA ASP A 432 -28.20 -2.20 17.66
C ASP A 432 -28.13 -1.55 19.06
N GLN A 433 -27.01 -0.89 19.37
CA GLN A 433 -26.99 0.16 20.38
C GLN A 433 -27.03 1.51 19.68
N GLN A 434 -28.23 2.09 19.68
CA GLN A 434 -28.51 3.45 19.24
C GLN A 434 -27.87 4.45 20.21
N THR A 435 -26.65 4.90 19.92
CA THR A 435 -26.07 6.05 20.61
C THR A 435 -26.60 7.35 19.99
N ASN A 436 -27.33 8.14 20.79
CA ASN A 436 -27.76 9.50 20.47
C ASN A 436 -26.58 10.39 20.10
N LYS A 437 -26.20 10.44 18.82
CA LYS A 437 -25.18 11.35 18.30
C LYS A 437 -25.84 12.71 18.09
N LYS A 438 -25.46 13.70 18.93
CA LYS A 438 -25.87 15.10 18.76
C LYS A 438 -25.50 15.55 17.35
N ILE A 439 -26.49 16.00 16.59
CA ILE A 439 -26.32 16.57 15.25
C ILE A 439 -25.42 17.81 15.39
N PRO A 440 -24.31 17.92 14.65
CA PRO A 440 -23.44 19.10 14.72
C PRO A 440 -24.24 20.34 14.30
N THR A 441 -24.17 21.39 15.11
CA THR A 441 -24.95 22.63 14.98
C THR A 441 -24.81 23.30 13.61
N LEU A 442 -23.73 23.02 12.87
CA LEU A 442 -23.53 23.47 11.49
C LEU A 442 -24.53 22.85 10.49
N ALA A 443 -24.91 21.58 10.65
CA ALA A 443 -25.85 20.91 9.74
C ALA A 443 -27.27 21.51 9.81
N VAL A 444 -27.66 22.06 10.96
CA VAL A 444 -28.94 22.74 11.16
C VAL A 444 -28.97 24.11 10.47
N VAL A 445 -27.83 24.80 10.39
CA VAL A 445 -27.73 26.12 9.73
C VAL A 445 -27.92 26.00 8.21
N PHE A 446 -27.37 24.96 7.58
CA PHE A 446 -27.50 24.78 6.12
C PHE A 446 -28.88 24.27 5.69
N PHE A 447 -29.55 23.45 6.51
CA PHE A 447 -30.94 23.06 6.24
C PHE A 447 -31.90 24.26 6.36
N GLY A 448 -31.64 25.17 7.30
CA GLY A 448 -32.41 26.41 7.45
C GLY A 448 -32.28 27.37 6.26
N LEU A 449 -31.09 27.48 5.66
CA LEU A 449 -30.85 28.35 4.50
C LEU A 449 -31.45 27.77 3.20
N GLY A 450 -31.40 26.44 3.01
CA GLY A 450 -32.01 25.78 1.85
C GLY A 450 -33.55 25.91 1.82
N VAL A 451 -34.20 25.83 2.99
CA VAL A 451 -35.67 26.04 3.10
C VAL A 451 -36.04 27.51 2.90
N LEU A 452 -35.19 28.46 3.32
CA LEU A 452 -35.41 29.89 3.10
C LEU A 452 -35.34 30.26 1.60
N SER A 453 -34.46 29.64 0.83
CA SER A 453 -34.38 29.82 -0.63
C SER A 453 -35.61 29.28 -1.38
N LEU A 454 -36.22 28.19 -0.92
CA LEU A 454 -37.46 27.64 -1.48
C LEU A 454 -38.69 28.51 -1.16
N ILE A 455 -38.70 29.17 -0.01
CA ILE A 455 -39.76 30.12 0.37
C ILE A 455 -39.66 31.41 -0.45
N ILE A 456 -38.44 31.91 -0.71
CA ILE A 456 -38.22 33.09 -1.54
C ILE A 456 -38.56 32.80 -3.02
N TYR A 457 -38.31 31.59 -3.51
CA TYR A 457 -38.68 31.18 -4.88
C TYR A 457 -40.20 31.16 -5.12
N LYS A 458 -41.01 30.81 -4.11
CA LYS A 458 -42.48 30.81 -4.20
C LYS A 458 -43.12 32.21 -4.10
N VAL A 459 -42.36 33.24 -3.72
CA VAL A 459 -42.86 34.62 -3.57
C VAL A 459 -42.50 35.49 -4.79
N ILE A 460 -41.62 35.00 -5.68
CA ILE A 460 -41.10 35.75 -6.85
C ILE A 460 -41.67 35.26 -8.19
N ILE A 461 -42.43 34.16 -8.22
CA ILE A 461 -43.25 33.70 -9.35
C ILE A 461 -44.72 33.92 -8.99
#